data_AF-A0A532DL66-F1
#
_entry.id   AF-A0A532DL66-F1
#
_cell.length_a   1.000
_cell.length_b   1.000
_cell.length_c   1.000
_cell.angle_alpha   90.00
_cell.angle_beta   90.00
_cell.angle_gamma   90.00
#
_symmetry.space_group_name_H-M   'P 1'
#
loop_
_entity.id
_entity.type
_entity.pdbx_description
1 polymer ?
#
loop_
_entity_poly.entity_id
_entity_poly.type
_entity_poly.pdbx_seq_one_letter_code
_entity_poly.pdbx_strand_id
1 'polypeptide(L)'
;MTHDQLEAAVPIYAAGALERVERRALEAHLLSGCSSCHATLKEYQSVAVTLPFGLTITPPPRGLKGKILSSPVSPPVTESESQSPSQPSLQPGEWMNHLFPPSSPPATSFGWALGTVIVVVLIILVFFGWNSSTHMAEDREKLAQLQSQAEETSAQLAALQQQLSERAELLAQTREELQRRMAELAEARDQLFQREVELEEIKDQLPQPRIRPTPMP
;
A
#
# COMPACT_ATOMS: atom_id res chain seq x y z
N MET A 1 12.49 4.96 20.67
CA MET A 1 11.84 4.43 19.45
C MET A 1 10.47 5.07 19.36
N THR A 2 10.03 5.44 18.15
CA THR A 2 8.68 5.97 17.92
C THR A 2 7.66 4.84 17.91
N HIS A 3 6.39 5.17 18.17
CA HIS A 3 5.27 4.21 18.14
C HIS A 3 5.21 3.47 16.79
N ASP A 4 5.28 4.20 15.66
CA ASP A 4 5.25 3.63 14.31
C ASP A 4 6.35 2.58 14.05
N GLN A 5 7.56 2.79 14.57
CA GLN A 5 8.66 1.82 14.41
C GLN A 5 8.41 0.54 15.21
N LEU A 6 7.76 0.66 16.36
CA LEU A 6 7.43 -0.48 17.23
C LEU A 6 6.22 -1.25 16.72
N GLU A 7 5.26 -0.57 16.08
CA GLU A 7 4.11 -1.22 15.44
C GLU A 7 4.55 -2.22 14.35
N ALA A 8 5.53 -1.85 13.52
CA ALA A 8 6.09 -2.73 12.51
C ALA A 8 6.80 -3.97 13.11
N ALA A 9 7.25 -3.91 14.36
CA ALA A 9 7.92 -5.01 15.05
C ALA A 9 6.94 -6.00 15.72
N VAL A 10 5.67 -5.62 15.90
CA VAL A 10 4.64 -6.42 16.58
C VAL A 10 4.42 -7.81 15.94
N PRO A 11 4.32 -7.95 14.60
CA PRO A 11 4.10 -9.27 13.97
C PRO A 11 5.27 -10.22 14.21
N ILE A 12 6.50 -9.70 14.16
CA ILE A 12 7.73 -10.47 14.35
C ILE A 12 7.87 -10.89 15.82
N TYR A 13 7.46 -10.02 16.75
CA TYR A 13 7.35 -10.36 18.17
C TYR A 13 6.31 -11.45 18.42
N ALA A 14 5.13 -11.37 17.80
CA ALA A 14 4.08 -12.39 17.94
C ALA A 14 4.52 -13.77 17.41
N ALA A 15 5.32 -13.80 16.34
CA ALA A 15 5.95 -15.02 15.83
C ALA A 15 7.13 -15.53 16.68
N GLY A 16 7.53 -14.80 17.73
CA GLY A 16 8.65 -15.15 18.62
C GLY A 16 10.05 -14.91 18.03
N ALA A 17 10.13 -14.28 16.85
CA ALA A 17 11.36 -14.14 16.06
C ALA A 17 12.10 -12.81 16.27
N LEU A 18 11.58 -11.90 17.12
CA LEU A 18 12.18 -10.58 17.33
C LEU A 18 13.49 -10.66 18.13
N GLU A 19 14.48 -9.86 17.73
CA GLU A 19 15.79 -9.78 18.38
C GLU A 19 15.69 -9.30 19.84
N ARG A 20 16.62 -9.74 20.70
CA ARG A 20 16.59 -9.48 22.15
C ARG A 20 16.59 -7.99 22.50
N VAL A 21 17.24 -7.14 21.70
CA VAL A 21 17.30 -5.69 21.94
C VAL A 21 15.97 -5.03 21.61
N GLU A 22 15.42 -5.30 20.43
CA GLU A 22 14.13 -4.77 19.97
C GLU A 22 12.96 -5.27 20.82
N ARG A 23 13.03 -6.53 21.27
CA ARG A 23 12.07 -7.13 22.18
C ARG A 23 11.93 -6.35 23.48
N ARG A 24 13.07 -5.99 24.10
CA ARG A 24 13.06 -5.20 25.34
C ARG A 24 12.46 -3.81 25.13
N ALA A 25 12.71 -3.19 23.97
CA ALA A 25 12.13 -1.89 23.65
C ALA A 25 10.61 -1.97 23.45
N LEU A 26 10.12 -3.01 22.76
CA LEU A 26 8.69 -3.26 22.59
C LEU A 26 8.00 -3.60 23.92
N GLU A 27 8.60 -4.45 24.75
CA GLU A 27 8.08 -4.79 26.08
C GLU A 27 7.99 -3.55 26.99
N ALA A 28 9.01 -2.70 26.99
CA ALA A 28 8.96 -1.43 27.73
C ALA A 28 7.83 -0.51 27.22
N HIS A 29 7.59 -0.50 25.90
CA HIS A 29 6.48 0.25 25.31
C HIS A 29 5.11 -0.34 25.66
N LEU A 30 4.97 -1.67 25.67
CA LEU A 30 3.74 -2.34 26.10
C LEU A 30 3.45 -2.10 27.60
N LEU A 31 4.49 -2.05 28.44
CA LEU A 31 4.37 -1.70 29.86
C LEU A 31 3.97 -0.24 30.09
N SER A 32 4.27 0.65 29.13
CA SER A 32 3.78 2.03 29.16
C SER A 32 2.27 2.15 28.93
N GLY A 33 1.60 1.08 28.49
CA GLY A 33 0.14 1.00 28.38
C GLY A 33 -0.43 1.42 27.02
N CYS A 34 0.35 1.37 25.93
CA CYS A 34 -0.15 1.72 24.59
C CYS A 34 -1.21 0.73 24.09
N SER A 35 -2.48 1.16 24.07
CA SER A 35 -3.62 0.30 23.72
C SER A 35 -3.60 -0.20 22.28
N SER A 36 -3.14 0.62 21.32
CA SER A 36 -3.05 0.22 19.91
C SER A 36 -2.04 -0.90 19.69
N CYS A 37 -0.85 -0.84 20.29
CA CYS A 37 0.13 -1.92 20.22
C CYS A 37 -0.34 -3.20 20.92
N HIS A 38 -1.09 -3.10 22.02
CA HIS A 38 -1.70 -4.26 22.67
C HIS A 38 -2.79 -4.91 21.79
N ALA A 39 -3.61 -4.09 21.11
CA ALA A 39 -4.64 -4.57 20.20
C ALA A 39 -4.03 -5.31 19.00
N THR A 40 -3.06 -4.69 18.31
CA THR A 40 -2.38 -5.31 17.17
C THR A 40 -1.63 -6.58 17.60
N LEU A 41 -0.99 -6.56 18.77
CA LEU A 41 -0.31 -7.75 19.31
C LEU A 41 -1.27 -8.94 19.48
N LYS A 42 -2.47 -8.68 20.02
CA LYS A 42 -3.48 -9.73 20.23
C LYS A 42 -3.96 -10.33 18.90
N GLU A 43 -4.14 -9.49 17.89
CA GLU A 43 -4.51 -9.94 16.54
C GLU A 43 -3.44 -10.85 15.95
N TYR A 44 -2.18 -10.41 15.94
CA TYR A 44 -1.08 -11.22 15.41
C TYR A 44 -0.81 -12.49 16.24
N GLN A 45 -1.00 -12.45 17.56
CA GLN A 45 -0.86 -13.63 18.41
C GLN A 45 -1.94 -14.68 18.09
N SER A 46 -3.17 -14.26 17.77
CA SER A 46 -4.22 -15.19 17.35
C SER A 46 -3.84 -15.94 16.07
N VAL A 47 -3.22 -15.25 15.12
CA VAL A 47 -2.72 -15.86 13.88
C VAL A 47 -1.50 -16.75 14.17
N ALA A 48 -0.56 -16.29 14.98
CA ALA A 48 0.66 -17.04 15.34
C ALA A 48 0.36 -18.42 15.94
N VAL A 49 -0.71 -18.55 16.76
CA VAL A 49 -1.12 -19.83 17.34
C VAL A 49 -1.63 -20.82 16.29
N THR A 50 -2.11 -20.35 15.14
CA THR A 50 -2.60 -21.21 14.05
C THR A 50 -1.50 -21.74 13.14
N LEU A 51 -0.37 -21.03 13.01
CA LEU A 51 0.75 -21.39 12.14
C LEU A 51 1.27 -22.82 12.35
N PRO A 52 1.48 -23.32 13.59
CA PRO A 52 1.99 -24.66 13.83
C PRO A 52 1.15 -25.78 13.23
N PHE A 53 -0.16 -25.57 13.05
CA PHE A 53 -1.06 -26.58 12.47
C PHE A 53 -0.89 -26.75 10.96
N GLY A 54 -0.24 -25.80 10.29
CA GLY A 54 0.10 -25.90 8.87
C GLY A 54 1.46 -26.58 8.60
N LEU A 55 2.24 -26.88 9.65
CA LEU A 55 3.55 -27.49 9.53
C LEU A 55 3.47 -29.02 9.42
N THR A 56 4.43 -29.63 8.72
CA THR A 56 4.57 -31.08 8.70
C THR A 56 5.03 -31.59 10.06
N ILE A 57 4.21 -32.42 10.69
CA ILE A 57 4.53 -33.00 12.01
C ILE A 57 5.64 -34.04 11.84
N THR A 58 6.80 -33.79 12.43
CA THR A 58 7.86 -34.79 12.55
C THR A 58 7.56 -35.69 13.76
N PRO A 59 7.58 -37.03 13.62
CA PRO A 59 7.25 -37.92 14.72
C PRO A 59 8.26 -37.77 15.87
N PRO A 60 7.80 -37.62 17.12
CA PRO A 60 8.70 -37.47 18.26
C PRO A 60 9.48 -38.78 18.51
N PRO A 61 10.77 -38.73 18.90
CA PRO A 61 11.54 -39.93 19.20
C PRO A 61 10.93 -40.75 20.34
N ARG A 62 11.05 -42.08 20.19
CA ARG A 62 10.49 -43.07 21.13
C ARG A 62 11.07 -42.83 22.53
N GLY A 63 10.19 -42.72 23.53
CA GLY A 63 10.57 -42.50 24.93
C GLY A 63 10.52 -41.05 25.43
N LEU A 64 10.40 -40.03 24.56
CA LEU A 64 10.21 -38.63 25.00
C LEU A 64 8.93 -38.44 25.80
N LYS A 65 7.82 -39.05 25.34
CA LYS A 65 6.54 -39.01 26.05
C LYS A 65 6.68 -39.55 27.48
N GLY A 66 7.39 -40.66 27.65
CA GLY A 66 7.68 -41.23 28.96
C GLY A 66 8.51 -40.28 29.83
N LYS A 67 9.59 -39.70 29.28
CA LYS A 67 10.43 -38.72 30.00
C LYS A 67 9.66 -37.47 30.44
N ILE A 68 8.79 -36.93 29.60
CA ILE A 68 7.97 -35.76 29.93
C ILE A 68 6.94 -36.12 31.01
N LEU A 69 6.26 -37.25 30.87
CA LEU A 69 5.24 -37.71 31.84
C LEU A 69 5.84 -38.13 33.19
N SER A 70 7.09 -38.59 33.20
CA SER A 70 7.84 -38.88 34.43
C SER A 70 8.51 -37.66 35.04
N SER A 71 8.56 -36.53 34.33
CA SER A 71 9.06 -35.28 34.87
C SER A 71 7.99 -34.70 35.79
N PRO A 72 8.27 -34.46 37.08
CA PRO A 72 7.36 -33.71 37.91
C PRO A 72 7.18 -32.34 37.26
N VAL A 73 5.96 -32.04 36.81
CA VAL A 73 5.53 -30.65 36.66
C VAL A 73 5.71 -30.05 38.04
N SER A 74 6.74 -29.22 38.24
CA SER A 74 6.86 -28.45 39.48
C SER A 74 5.74 -27.41 39.47
N PRO A 75 4.67 -27.56 40.26
CA PRO A 75 3.90 -26.38 40.62
C PRO A 75 4.84 -25.41 41.36
N PRO A 76 4.62 -24.09 41.29
CA PRO A 76 5.28 -23.18 42.21
C PRO A 76 5.02 -23.66 43.65
N VAL A 77 6.11 -23.76 44.41
CA VAL A 77 6.14 -24.25 45.79
C VAL A 77 5.19 -23.38 46.63
N THR A 78 4.00 -23.90 46.92
CA THR A 78 3.20 -23.47 48.06
C THR A 78 3.33 -24.55 49.12
N GLU A 79 4.15 -24.21 50.09
CA GLU A 79 4.50 -24.95 51.30
C GLU A 79 3.27 -25.05 52.23
N SER A 80 2.83 -26.28 52.53
CA SER A 80 2.22 -26.65 53.82
C SER A 80 2.04 -28.17 53.93
N GLU A 81 2.90 -28.76 54.77
CA GLU A 81 2.66 -29.87 55.70
C GLU A 81 1.20 -29.88 56.24
N SER A 82 0.51 -30.97 56.60
CA SER A 82 0.89 -32.33 56.97
C SER A 82 -0.38 -33.19 57.17
N GLN A 83 -0.16 -34.50 57.34
CA GLN A 83 -1.00 -35.53 57.98
C GLN A 83 -1.88 -36.47 57.12
N SER A 84 -1.39 -37.71 57.05
CA SER A 84 -2.14 -38.99 57.02
C SER A 84 -2.09 -39.61 58.45
N PRO A 85 -2.92 -40.61 58.86
CA PRO A 85 -3.13 -41.87 58.15
C PRO A 85 -4.54 -42.53 58.17
N SER A 86 -4.80 -43.26 57.09
CA SER A 86 -5.62 -44.47 56.86
C SER A 86 -6.53 -45.10 57.95
N GLN A 87 -7.80 -45.28 57.60
CA GLN A 87 -8.57 -46.52 57.85
C GLN A 87 -9.29 -46.97 56.56
N PRO A 88 -9.35 -48.29 56.24
CA PRO A 88 -10.07 -48.81 55.09
C PRO A 88 -11.47 -49.27 55.49
N SER A 89 -12.49 -48.44 55.24
CA SER A 89 -13.90 -48.85 55.31
C SER A 89 -14.46 -48.95 53.90
N LEU A 90 -14.63 -50.19 53.42
CA LEU A 90 -15.34 -50.52 52.19
C LEU A 90 -16.86 -50.33 52.38
N GLN A 91 -17.28 -49.10 52.61
CA GLN A 91 -18.65 -48.66 52.39
C GLN A 91 -18.60 -47.49 51.40
N PRO A 92 -19.29 -47.58 50.26
CA PRO A 92 -19.49 -46.41 49.40
C PRO A 92 -20.20 -45.34 50.23
N GLY A 93 -19.44 -44.32 50.63
CA GLY A 93 -19.95 -43.27 51.48
C GLY A 93 -20.95 -42.39 50.74
N GLU A 94 -21.74 -41.65 51.51
CA GLU A 94 -22.71 -40.63 51.10
C GLU A 94 -22.16 -39.63 50.07
N TRP A 95 -20.83 -39.51 49.99
CA TRP A 95 -20.14 -38.73 48.99
C TRP A 95 -20.30 -39.24 47.54
N MET A 96 -20.61 -40.52 47.33
CA MET A 96 -20.80 -41.06 45.98
C MET A 96 -22.10 -40.56 45.33
N ASN A 97 -23.08 -40.09 46.13
CA ASN A 97 -24.33 -39.51 45.63
C ASN A 97 -24.17 -38.10 45.06
N HIS A 98 -23.07 -37.39 45.35
CA HIS A 98 -22.78 -36.10 44.71
C HIS A 98 -21.89 -36.23 43.46
N LEU A 99 -21.31 -37.40 43.22
CA LEU A 99 -20.50 -37.65 42.03
C LEU A 99 -21.33 -38.12 40.83
N PHE A 100 -22.52 -38.66 41.07
CA PHE A 100 -23.47 -39.04 40.03
C PHE A 100 -24.87 -38.50 40.37
N PRO A 101 -25.17 -37.23 40.06
CA PRO A 101 -26.57 -36.79 40.08
C PRO A 101 -27.36 -37.71 39.15
N PRO A 102 -28.55 -38.21 39.54
CA PRO A 102 -29.43 -38.89 38.60
C PRO A 102 -29.78 -37.89 37.50
N SER A 103 -29.17 -38.07 36.31
CA SER A 103 -29.50 -37.30 35.14
C SER A 103 -30.87 -37.77 34.64
N SER A 104 -31.93 -37.20 35.19
CA SER A 104 -33.21 -37.13 34.50
C SER A 104 -32.96 -36.33 33.22
N PRO A 105 -33.15 -36.87 32.01
CA PRO A 105 -33.05 -36.03 30.83
C PRO A 105 -34.15 -34.96 30.92
N PRO A 106 -33.82 -33.66 30.87
CA PRO A 106 -34.85 -32.66 30.66
C PRO A 106 -35.37 -32.87 29.23
N ALA A 107 -36.58 -33.40 29.11
CA ALA A 107 -37.32 -33.37 27.86
C ALA A 107 -37.76 -31.94 27.59
N THR A 108 -36.83 -31.08 27.17
CA THR A 108 -37.12 -29.71 26.74
C THR A 108 -36.34 -29.34 25.47
N SER A 109 -37.11 -29.13 24.41
CA SER A 109 -36.98 -28.03 23.44
C SER A 109 -35.67 -27.83 22.66
N PHE A 110 -34.90 -28.87 22.34
CA PHE A 110 -33.79 -28.75 21.37
C PHE A 110 -34.22 -28.16 20.00
N GLY A 111 -35.50 -28.25 19.63
CA GLY A 111 -36.05 -27.63 18.42
C GLY A 111 -36.14 -26.09 18.47
N TRP A 112 -36.36 -25.49 19.65
CA TRP A 112 -36.45 -24.03 19.77
C TRP A 112 -35.07 -23.37 19.75
N ALA A 113 -34.05 -24.01 20.32
CA ALA A 113 -32.67 -23.52 20.29
C ALA A 113 -32.14 -23.43 18.85
N LEU A 114 -32.37 -24.46 18.01
CA LEU A 114 -32.02 -24.42 16.59
C LEU A 114 -32.77 -23.33 15.81
N GLY A 115 -34.06 -23.12 16.12
CA GLY A 115 -34.86 -22.05 15.52
C GLY A 115 -34.29 -20.65 15.82
N THR A 116 -33.90 -20.39 17.07
CA THR A 116 -33.32 -19.09 17.44
C THR A 116 -32.00 -18.79 16.74
N VAL A 117 -31.13 -19.80 16.58
CA VAL A 117 -29.85 -19.64 15.88
C VAL A 117 -30.08 -19.28 14.41
N ILE A 118 -31.01 -19.96 13.73
CA ILE A 118 -31.34 -19.67 12.32
C ILE A 118 -31.89 -18.25 12.18
N VAL A 119 -32.78 -17.82 13.07
CA VAL A 119 -33.33 -16.46 13.05
C VAL A 119 -32.25 -15.41 13.28
N VAL A 120 -31.33 -15.63 14.23
CA VAL A 120 -30.20 -14.72 14.48
C VAL A 120 -29.28 -14.64 13.25
N VAL A 121 -28.98 -15.76 12.60
CA VAL A 121 -28.18 -15.78 11.36
C VAL A 121 -28.87 -15.01 10.24
N LEU A 122 -30.19 -15.18 10.05
CA LEU A 122 -30.94 -14.41 9.05
C LEU A 122 -30.94 -12.92 9.36
N ILE A 123 -31.09 -12.53 10.63
CA ILE A 123 -31.01 -11.12 11.04
C ILE A 123 -29.62 -10.55 10.76
N ILE A 124 -28.55 -11.29 11.05
CA ILE A 124 -27.17 -10.87 10.75
C ILE A 124 -26.97 -10.72 9.24
N LEU A 125 -27.44 -11.65 8.42
CA LEU A 125 -27.32 -11.57 6.97
C LEU A 125 -28.09 -10.38 6.38
N VAL A 126 -29.30 -10.11 6.87
CA VAL A 126 -30.09 -8.95 6.44
C VAL A 126 -29.41 -7.65 6.88
N PHE A 127 -28.94 -7.57 8.12
CA PHE A 127 -28.24 -6.40 8.63
C PHE A 127 -26.93 -6.15 7.87
N PHE A 128 -26.15 -7.21 7.64
CA PHE A 128 -24.90 -7.13 6.89
C PHE A 128 -25.13 -6.80 5.42
N GLY A 129 -26.19 -7.34 4.80
CA GLY A 129 -26.61 -6.99 3.45
C GLY A 129 -27.03 -5.52 3.34
N TRP A 130 -27.74 -5.00 4.34
CA TRP A 130 -28.12 -3.59 4.41
C TRP A 130 -26.89 -2.69 4.57
N ASN A 131 -26.02 -3.00 5.53
CA ASN A 131 -24.79 -2.25 5.80
C ASN A 131 -23.85 -2.28 4.60
N SER A 132 -23.70 -3.44 3.95
CA SER A 132 -22.96 -3.59 2.71
C SER A 132 -23.55 -2.77 1.56
N SER A 133 -24.88 -2.71 1.45
CA SER A 133 -25.56 -1.97 0.38
C SER A 133 -25.30 -0.47 0.46
N THR A 134 -25.23 0.10 1.67
CA THR A 134 -24.92 1.53 1.86
C THR A 134 -23.48 1.86 1.50
N HIS A 135 -22.52 0.97 1.81
CA HIS A 135 -21.12 1.16 1.41
C HIS A 135 -20.95 1.16 -0.12
N MET A 136 -21.68 0.29 -0.82
CA MET A 136 -21.62 0.19 -2.28
C MET A 136 -22.15 1.44 -2.99
N ALA A 137 -23.04 2.21 -2.37
CA ALA A 137 -23.52 3.47 -2.93
C ALA A 137 -22.43 4.55 -2.90
N GLU A 138 -21.74 4.68 -1.76
CA GLU A 138 -20.64 5.65 -1.60
C GLU A 138 -19.43 5.29 -2.48
N ASP A 139 -19.11 4.00 -2.60
CA ASP A 139 -18.01 3.54 -3.47
C ASP A 139 -18.30 3.79 -4.95
N ARG A 140 -19.57 3.69 -5.38
CA ARG A 140 -19.97 4.05 -6.76
C ARG A 140 -19.78 5.54 -7.03
N GLU A 141 -20.11 6.39 -6.08
CA GLU A 141 -19.89 7.84 -6.20
C GLU A 141 -18.40 8.16 -6.31
N LYS A 142 -17.55 7.53 -5.49
CA LYS A 142 -16.09 7.66 -5.57
C LYS A 142 -15.55 7.19 -6.91
N LEU A 143 -16.03 6.06 -7.45
CA LEU A 143 -15.64 5.58 -8.77
C LEU A 143 -16.05 6.56 -9.88
N ALA A 144 -17.27 7.10 -9.81
CA ALA A 144 -17.73 8.11 -10.76
C ALA A 144 -16.89 9.39 -10.69
N GLN A 145 -16.49 9.81 -9.49
CA GLN A 145 -15.60 10.96 -9.27
C GLN A 145 -14.18 10.72 -9.77
N LEU A 146 -13.63 9.52 -9.58
CA LEU A 146 -12.32 9.16 -10.12
C LEU A 146 -12.35 9.07 -11.64
N GLN A 147 -13.46 8.56 -12.21
CA GLN A 147 -13.67 8.54 -13.65
C GLN A 147 -13.73 9.95 -14.22
N SER A 148 -14.48 10.88 -13.61
CA SER A 148 -14.53 12.26 -14.08
C SER A 148 -13.17 12.96 -13.96
N GLN A 149 -12.40 12.67 -12.91
CA GLN A 149 -11.04 13.19 -12.77
C GLN A 149 -10.08 12.61 -13.83
N ALA A 150 -10.20 11.33 -14.17
CA ALA A 150 -9.44 10.71 -15.25
C ALA A 150 -9.80 11.34 -16.61
N GLU A 151 -11.08 11.59 -16.87
CA GLU A 151 -11.53 12.30 -18.06
C GLU A 151 -10.97 13.72 -18.12
N GLU A 152 -11.02 14.47 -17.01
CA GLU A 152 -10.48 15.82 -16.95
C GLU A 152 -8.96 15.84 -17.21
N THR A 153 -8.20 14.94 -16.59
CA THR A 153 -6.75 14.85 -16.83
C THR A 153 -6.43 14.45 -18.27
N SER A 154 -7.20 13.53 -18.87
CA SER A 154 -7.02 13.17 -20.28
C SER A 154 -7.36 14.34 -21.22
N ALA A 155 -8.40 15.13 -20.90
CA ALA A 155 -8.76 16.34 -21.65
C ALA A 155 -7.68 17.42 -21.53
N GLN A 156 -7.11 17.61 -20.33
CA GLN A 156 -5.98 18.52 -20.11
C GLN A 156 -4.74 18.12 -20.92
N LEU A 157 -4.41 16.82 -20.97
CA LEU A 157 -3.30 16.31 -21.80
C LEU A 157 -3.55 16.55 -23.29
N ALA A 158 -4.75 16.29 -23.78
CA ALA A 158 -5.13 16.55 -25.16
C ALA A 158 -5.04 18.06 -25.50
N ALA A 159 -5.50 18.93 -24.60
CA ALA A 159 -5.40 20.38 -24.77
C ALA A 159 -3.94 20.86 -24.81
N LEU A 160 -3.07 20.35 -23.93
CA LEU A 160 -1.64 20.68 -23.95
C LEU A 160 -0.95 20.18 -25.22
N GLN A 161 -1.28 18.97 -25.67
CA GLN A 161 -0.76 18.42 -26.92
C GLN A 161 -1.17 19.29 -28.12
N GLN A 162 -2.41 19.79 -28.13
CA GLN A 162 -2.90 20.69 -29.17
C GLN A 162 -2.18 22.04 -29.15
N GLN A 163 -1.92 22.61 -27.96
CA GLN A 163 -1.11 23.83 -27.82
C GLN A 163 0.32 23.64 -28.33
N LEU A 164 0.92 22.47 -28.10
CA LEU A 164 2.26 22.17 -28.63
C LEU A 164 2.25 22.06 -30.15
N SER A 165 1.24 21.44 -30.76
CA SER A 165 1.12 21.38 -32.22
C SER A 165 0.93 22.76 -32.84
N GLU A 166 0.11 23.62 -32.22
CA GLU A 166 -0.13 24.99 -32.70
C GLU A 166 1.17 25.82 -32.63
N ARG A 167 1.92 25.73 -31.52
CA ARG A 167 3.22 26.40 -31.40
C ARG A 167 4.23 25.86 -32.41
N ALA A 168 4.23 24.57 -32.70
CA ALA A 168 5.11 23.97 -33.70
C ALA A 168 4.80 24.50 -35.11
N GLU A 169 3.52 24.66 -35.45
CA GLU A 169 3.09 25.24 -36.73
C GLU A 169 3.48 26.72 -36.84
N LEU A 170 3.28 27.51 -35.78
CA LEU A 170 3.73 28.91 -35.73
C LEU A 170 5.27 29.04 -35.88
N LEU A 171 6.03 28.15 -35.24
CA LEU A 171 7.48 28.11 -35.41
C LEU A 171 7.89 27.72 -36.84
N ALA A 172 7.16 26.82 -37.49
CA ALA A 172 7.40 26.45 -38.88
C ALA A 172 7.10 27.62 -39.83
N GLN A 173 5.96 28.31 -39.64
CA GLN A 173 5.58 29.47 -40.44
C GLN A 173 6.58 30.63 -40.29
N THR A 174 6.99 30.95 -39.07
CA THR A 174 7.99 32.01 -38.84
C THR A 174 9.35 31.66 -39.43
N ARG A 175 9.74 30.38 -39.39
CA ARG A 175 10.95 29.89 -40.06
C ARG A 175 10.85 30.04 -41.58
N GLU A 176 9.72 29.69 -42.17
CA GLU A 176 9.51 29.79 -43.62
C GLU A 176 9.53 31.26 -44.08
N GLU A 177 8.89 32.16 -43.34
CA GLU A 177 8.94 33.61 -43.61
C GLU A 177 10.38 34.13 -43.51
N LEU A 178 11.15 33.73 -42.48
CA LEU A 178 12.57 34.11 -42.38
C LEU A 178 13.39 33.59 -43.56
N GLN A 179 13.16 32.34 -44.01
CA GLN A 179 13.85 31.78 -45.18
C GLN A 179 13.48 32.53 -46.46
N ARG A 180 12.22 32.91 -46.62
CA ARG A 180 11.75 33.70 -47.76
C ARG A 180 12.40 35.08 -47.79
N ARG A 181 12.43 35.79 -46.65
CA ARG A 181 13.11 37.09 -46.52
C ARG A 181 14.61 37.00 -46.79
N MET A 182 15.26 35.92 -46.36
CA MET A 182 16.67 35.69 -46.69
C MET A 182 16.88 35.48 -48.19
N ALA A 183 16.00 34.76 -48.88
CA ALA A 183 16.08 34.59 -50.32
C ALA A 183 15.84 35.92 -51.08
N GLU A 184 14.84 36.72 -50.66
CA GLU A 184 14.59 38.05 -51.21
C GLU A 184 15.79 39.00 -51.03
N LEU A 185 16.44 38.96 -49.86
CA LEU A 185 17.66 39.75 -49.60
C LEU A 185 18.85 39.29 -50.46
N ALA A 186 19.00 37.99 -50.70
CA ALA A 186 20.02 37.46 -51.59
C ALA A 186 19.80 37.92 -53.03
N GLU A 187 18.56 37.84 -53.52
CA GLU A 187 18.20 38.30 -54.86
C GLU A 187 18.39 39.82 -55.04
N ALA A 188 17.99 40.62 -54.05
CA ALA A 188 18.21 42.07 -54.07
C ALA A 188 19.71 42.41 -54.06
N ARG A 189 20.53 41.66 -53.33
CA ARG A 189 21.99 41.82 -53.33
C ARG A 189 22.58 41.51 -54.71
N ASP A 190 22.16 40.42 -55.34
CA ASP A 190 22.63 40.04 -56.68
C ASP A 190 22.22 41.08 -57.74
N GLN A 191 21.01 41.65 -57.63
CA GLN A 191 20.59 42.77 -58.48
C GLN A 191 21.46 44.02 -58.31
N LEU A 192 21.85 44.36 -57.06
CA LEU A 192 22.76 45.48 -56.82
C LEU A 192 24.14 45.21 -57.42
N PHE A 193 24.67 43.99 -57.26
CA PHE A 193 25.96 43.61 -57.85
C PHE A 193 25.92 43.69 -59.38
N GLN A 194 24.83 43.23 -60.00
CA GLN A 194 24.64 43.34 -61.44
C GLN A 194 24.58 44.80 -61.91
N ARG A 195 23.88 45.66 -61.16
CA ARG A 195 23.82 47.11 -61.46
C ARG A 195 25.18 47.78 -61.29
N GLU A 196 25.95 47.44 -60.27
CA GLU A 196 27.31 47.94 -60.10
C GLU A 196 28.18 47.62 -61.33
N VAL A 197 28.13 46.37 -61.82
CA VAL A 197 28.87 45.95 -63.03
C VAL A 197 28.39 46.70 -64.28
N GLU A 198 27.08 46.87 -64.48
CA GLU A 198 26.53 47.66 -65.61
C GLU A 198 26.98 49.14 -65.55
N LEU A 199 27.00 49.75 -64.36
CA LEU A 199 27.49 51.11 -64.19
C LEU A 199 28.99 51.24 -64.48
N GLU A 200 29.79 50.25 -64.09
CA GLU A 200 31.23 50.19 -64.35
C GLU A 200 31.51 50.07 -65.86
N GLU A 201 30.75 49.23 -66.56
CA GLU A 201 30.85 49.09 -68.02
C GLU A 201 30.46 50.38 -68.76
N ILE A 202 29.35 51.04 -68.39
CA ILE A 202 28.95 52.33 -68.99
C ILE A 202 30.02 53.40 -68.74
N LYS A 203 30.63 53.38 -67.55
CA LYS A 203 31.68 54.31 -67.17
C LYS A 203 32.96 54.13 -67.99
N ASP A 204 33.33 52.90 -68.32
CA ASP A 204 34.47 52.61 -69.21
C ASP A 204 34.19 52.99 -70.67
N GLN A 205 32.93 52.95 -71.11
CA GLN A 205 32.52 53.36 -72.47
C GLN A 205 32.47 54.89 -72.66
N LEU A 206 32.39 55.68 -71.59
CA LEU A 206 32.43 57.14 -71.69
C LEU A 206 33.85 57.60 -72.06
N PRO A 207 34.04 58.35 -73.17
CA PRO A 207 35.37 58.82 -73.56
C PRO A 207 35.96 59.71 -72.45
N GLN A 208 37.08 59.26 -71.89
CA GLN A 208 37.87 60.02 -70.92
C GLN A 208 38.03 61.48 -71.39
N PRO A 209 37.75 62.49 -70.54
CA PRO A 209 37.94 63.88 -70.91
C PRO A 209 39.40 64.07 -71.32
N ARG A 210 39.62 64.35 -72.61
CA ARG A 210 40.92 64.68 -73.19
C ARG A 210 41.37 65.98 -72.51
N ILE A 211 42.17 65.86 -71.45
CA ILE A 211 42.80 66.99 -70.77
C ILE A 211 43.58 67.75 -71.84
N ARG A 212 43.06 68.92 -72.20
CA ARG A 212 43.69 69.83 -73.15
C ARG A 212 44.91 70.41 -72.43
N PRO A 213 46.14 70.18 -72.90
CA PRO A 213 47.29 70.85 -72.31
C PRO A 213 47.13 72.36 -72.54
N THR A 214 47.07 73.12 -71.46
CA THR A 214 47.14 74.58 -71.45
C THR A 214 48.48 75.02 -72.03
N PRO A 215 48.52 75.88 -73.06
CA PRO A 215 49.77 76.48 -73.51
C PRO A 215 50.25 77.46 -72.43
N MET A 216 51.47 77.27 -71.94
CA MET A 216 52.17 78.23 -71.07
C MET A 216 52.57 79.47 -71.89
N PRO A 217 52.62 80.66 -71.24
CA PRO A 217 52.98 81.93 -71.89
C PRO A 217 54.44 81.99 -72.32
#